data_AF-A0A7J6RGC8-F1
#
_entry.id   AF-A0A7J6RGC8-F1
#
_cell.length_a   1.000
_cell.length_b   1.000
_cell.length_c   1.000
_cell.angle_alpha   90.00
_cell.angle_beta   90.00
_cell.angle_gamma   90.00
#
_symmetry.space_group_name_H-M   'P 1'
#
loop_
_entity.id
_entity.type
_entity.pdbx_description
1 polymer ?
#
loop_
_entity_poly.entity_id
_entity_poly.type
_entity_poly.pdbx_seq_one_letter_code
_entity_poly.pdbx_strand_id
1 'polypeptide(L)'
;MSYREVREFCECLRSLGFHRVVSLSNFKEPNFELTAELMDWLVTRLNPDITLPEDIDTEAQRVEFITQAIEAVGSSANVGLNARKVYGADSYAVKEMLKVARYLCRACRVGGGTDDYSTTKQVRGLDPSTKMQDVLSGDLRPMSFLSSEILEAG
;
A
#
# COMPACT_ATOMS: atom_id res chain seq x y z
N MET A 1 2.24 -15.00 2.64
CA MET A 1 1.53 -14.04 1.76
C MET A 1 0.21 -14.67 1.30
N SER A 2 -0.86 -13.92 0.98
CA SER A 2 -2.13 -14.53 0.55
C SER A 2 -2.18 -14.75 -0.97
N TYR A 3 -2.75 -15.87 -1.43
CA TYR A 3 -2.97 -16.15 -2.87
C TYR A 3 -3.65 -14.98 -3.60
N ARG A 4 -4.56 -14.30 -2.91
CA ARG A 4 -5.27 -13.12 -3.43
C ARG A 4 -4.32 -11.98 -3.81
N GLU A 5 -3.35 -11.68 -2.95
CA GLU A 5 -2.43 -10.55 -3.16
C GLU A 5 -1.48 -10.80 -4.35
N VAL A 6 -0.99 -12.04 -4.54
CA VAL A 6 -0.15 -12.36 -5.71
C VAL A 6 -0.95 -12.34 -7.00
N ARG A 7 -2.19 -12.83 -6.99
CA ARG A 7 -3.08 -12.74 -8.15
C ARG A 7 -3.34 -11.28 -8.53
N GLU A 8 -3.66 -10.46 -7.53
CA GLU A 8 -3.87 -9.03 -7.71
C GLU A 8 -2.63 -8.34 -8.31
N PHE A 9 -1.43 -8.70 -7.85
CA PHE A 9 -0.18 -8.19 -8.43
C PHE A 9 -0.05 -8.55 -9.92
N CYS A 10 -0.31 -9.80 -10.29
CA CYS A 10 -0.27 -10.24 -11.69
C CYS A 10 -1.31 -9.52 -12.56
N GLU A 11 -2.52 -9.29 -12.02
CA GLU A 11 -3.57 -8.53 -12.69
C GLU A 11 -3.17 -7.04 -12.86
N CYS A 12 -2.53 -6.45 -11.86
CA CYS A 12 -1.98 -5.09 -11.93
C CYS A 12 -0.90 -4.98 -13.02
N LEU A 13 0.09 -5.88 -13.03
CA LEU A 13 1.15 -5.90 -14.06
C LEU A 13 0.57 -5.98 -15.47
N ARG A 14 -0.41 -6.86 -15.70
CA ARG A 14 -1.09 -6.97 -17.00
C ARG A 14 -1.81 -5.68 -17.38
N SER A 15 -2.50 -5.06 -16.42
CA SER A 15 -3.24 -3.82 -16.66
C SER A 15 -2.32 -2.64 -16.97
N LEU A 16 -1.14 -2.61 -16.37
CA LEU A 16 -0.10 -1.59 -16.60
C LEU A 16 0.73 -1.84 -17.88
N GLY A 17 0.55 -2.98 -18.54
CA GLY A 17 1.20 -3.32 -19.81
C GLY A 17 2.57 -3.97 -19.67
N PHE A 18 2.84 -4.70 -18.58
CA PHE A 18 4.09 -5.46 -18.44
C PHE A 18 4.19 -6.51 -19.55
N HIS A 19 5.35 -6.55 -20.23
CA HIS A 19 5.52 -7.30 -21.48
C HIS A 19 5.49 -8.83 -21.31
N ARG A 20 5.73 -9.33 -20.09
CA ARG A 20 5.86 -10.76 -19.80
C ARG A 20 4.73 -11.26 -18.88
N VAL A 21 4.30 -12.51 -19.11
CA VAL A 21 3.35 -13.17 -18.21
C VAL A 21 4.09 -13.66 -16.96
N VAL A 22 3.73 -13.10 -15.80
CA VAL A 22 4.24 -13.51 -14.49
C VAL A 22 3.24 -14.46 -13.84
N SER A 23 3.73 -15.54 -13.24
CA SER A 23 2.89 -16.52 -12.55
C SER A 23 3.23 -16.63 -11.07
N LEU A 24 2.26 -17.12 -10.28
CA LEU A 24 2.44 -17.39 -8.86
C LEU A 24 3.60 -18.36 -8.56
N SER A 25 3.85 -19.30 -9.47
CA SER A 25 4.89 -20.32 -9.30
C SER A 25 6.30 -19.74 -9.35
N ASN A 26 6.49 -18.57 -9.99
CA ASN A 26 7.81 -17.94 -10.10
C ASN A 26 8.38 -17.45 -8.76
N PHE A 27 7.54 -17.30 -7.73
CA PHE A 27 7.93 -16.83 -6.39
C PHE A 27 7.75 -17.89 -5.29
N LYS A 28 7.59 -19.17 -5.68
CA LYS A 28 7.62 -20.29 -4.73
C LYS A 28 9.03 -20.51 -4.17
N GLU A 29 10.02 -20.24 -5.01
CA GLU A 29 11.44 -20.22 -4.68
C GLU A 29 11.96 -18.80 -4.91
N PRO A 30 13.03 -18.38 -4.20
CA PRO A 30 13.60 -17.05 -4.37
C PRO A 30 14.10 -16.86 -5.79
N ASN A 31 13.54 -15.88 -6.50
CA ASN A 31 13.90 -15.53 -7.87
C ASN A 31 14.28 -14.05 -7.96
N PHE A 32 15.56 -13.77 -7.71
CA PHE A 32 16.05 -12.39 -7.66
C PHE A 32 16.05 -11.74 -9.05
N GLU A 33 16.40 -12.47 -10.10
CA GLU A 33 16.41 -11.96 -11.47
C GLU A 33 15.04 -11.41 -11.88
N LEU A 34 13.98 -12.18 -11.63
CA LEU A 34 12.62 -11.72 -11.89
C LEU A 34 12.21 -10.55 -10.98
N THR A 35 12.64 -10.57 -9.72
CA THR A 35 12.34 -9.48 -8.80
C THR A 35 13.02 -8.18 -9.24
N ALA A 36 14.25 -8.26 -9.74
CA ALA A 36 14.98 -7.13 -10.28
C ALA A 36 14.33 -6.60 -11.56
N GLU A 37 14.02 -7.48 -12.53
CA GLU A 37 13.30 -7.14 -13.76
C GLU A 37 11.98 -6.40 -13.47
N LEU A 38 11.21 -6.91 -12.51
CA LEU A 38 9.94 -6.30 -12.12
C LEU A 38 10.11 -4.98 -11.37
N MET A 39 11.08 -4.90 -10.47
CA MET A 39 11.31 -3.69 -9.69
C MET A 39 11.82 -2.56 -10.58
N ASP A 40 12.76 -2.85 -11.47
CA ASP A 40 13.27 -1.90 -12.46
C ASP A 40 12.13 -1.36 -13.32
N TRP A 41 11.32 -2.25 -13.89
CA TRP A 41 10.18 -1.84 -14.70
C TRP A 41 9.17 -0.96 -13.93
N LEU A 42 8.89 -1.29 -12.66
CA LEU A 42 8.03 -0.47 -11.80
C LEU A 42 8.64 0.90 -11.52
N VAL A 43 9.95 0.98 -11.29
CA VAL A 43 10.68 2.24 -11.05
C VAL A 43 10.68 3.11 -12.30
N THR A 44 10.99 2.57 -13.48
CA THR A 44 10.93 3.32 -14.75
C THR A 44 9.52 3.83 -15.03
N ARG A 45 8.49 3.08 -14.60
CA ARG A 45 7.08 3.52 -14.72
C ARG A 45 6.72 4.67 -13.79
N LEU A 46 7.35 4.74 -12.63
CA LEU A 46 7.19 5.87 -11.70
C LEU A 46 7.91 7.11 -12.19
N ASN A 47 9.16 6.95 -12.62
CA ASN A 47 9.98 8.02 -13.11
C ASN A 47 10.94 7.50 -14.20
N PRO A 48 10.77 7.92 -15.46
CA PRO A 48 11.63 7.48 -16.57
C PRO A 48 13.06 8.04 -16.49
N ASP A 49 13.30 9.07 -15.68
CA ASP A 49 14.64 9.66 -15.50
C ASP A 49 15.53 8.86 -14.54
N ILE A 50 14.94 7.93 -13.76
CA ILE A 50 15.68 7.07 -12.84
C ILE A 50 16.07 5.78 -13.55
N THR A 51 17.37 5.47 -13.53
CA THR A 51 17.93 4.20 -14.03
C THR A 51 18.58 3.46 -12.87
N LEU A 52 18.22 2.18 -12.70
CA LEU A 52 18.83 1.31 -11.70
C LEU A 52 20.07 0.62 -12.27
N PRO A 53 21.00 0.14 -11.41
CA PRO A 53 22.15 -0.64 -11.85
C PRO A 53 21.69 -1.96 -12.50
N GLU A 54 22.27 -2.29 -13.65
CA GLU A 54 21.92 -3.52 -14.39
C GLU A 54 22.62 -4.77 -13.81
N ASP A 55 23.76 -4.59 -13.14
CA ASP A 55 24.53 -5.70 -12.58
C ASP A 55 23.88 -6.25 -11.30
N ILE A 56 23.63 -7.57 -11.27
CA ILE A 56 23.02 -8.27 -10.13
C ILE A 56 23.71 -9.60 -9.80
N ASP A 57 24.93 -9.80 -10.30
CA ASP A 57 25.67 -11.06 -10.17
C ASP A 57 26.18 -11.30 -8.74
N THR A 58 26.65 -10.24 -8.07
CA THR A 58 27.18 -10.32 -6.71
C THR A 58 26.18 -9.87 -5.67
N GLU A 59 26.31 -10.36 -4.43
CA GLU A 59 25.48 -9.92 -3.30
C GLU A 59 25.55 -8.41 -3.07
N ALA A 60 26.74 -7.81 -3.19
CA ALA A 60 26.94 -6.38 -3.02
C ALA A 60 26.12 -5.57 -4.06
N GLN A 61 26.18 -6.00 -5.34
CA GLN A 61 25.42 -5.38 -6.42
C GLN A 61 23.90 -5.52 -6.21
N ARG A 62 23.44 -6.68 -5.73
CA ARG A 62 22.02 -6.87 -5.40
C ARG A 62 21.56 -5.97 -4.27
N VAL A 63 22.39 -5.79 -3.24
CA VAL A 63 22.08 -4.87 -2.12
C VAL A 63 22.03 -3.42 -2.62
N GLU A 64 22.97 -3.02 -3.48
CA GLU A 64 22.99 -1.71 -4.12
C GLU A 64 21.73 -1.48 -4.96
N PHE A 65 21.38 -2.42 -5.84
CA PHE A 65 20.16 -2.39 -6.64
C PHE A 65 18.91 -2.16 -5.79
N ILE A 66 18.73 -2.98 -4.73
CA ILE A 66 17.56 -2.88 -3.84
C ILE A 66 17.53 -1.53 -3.11
N THR A 67 18.68 -1.03 -2.69
CA THR A 67 18.79 0.26 -1.98
C THR A 67 18.33 1.39 -2.90
N GLN A 68 18.88 1.47 -4.11
CA GLN A 68 18.52 2.50 -5.09
C GLN A 68 17.05 2.40 -5.52
N ALA A 69 16.54 1.18 -5.73
CA ALA A 69 15.13 0.96 -6.07
C ALA A 69 14.19 1.50 -5.00
N ILE A 70 14.53 1.31 -3.72
CA ILE A 70 13.70 1.77 -2.61
C ILE A 70 13.74 3.29 -2.48
N GLU A 71 14.91 3.90 -2.66
CA GLU A 71 15.06 5.35 -2.69
C GLU A 71 14.27 5.98 -3.85
N ALA A 72 14.29 5.35 -5.03
CA ALA A 72 13.53 5.77 -6.20
C ALA A 72 12.01 5.71 -5.96
N VAL A 73 11.52 4.61 -5.38
CA VAL A 73 10.10 4.46 -5.01
C VAL A 73 9.69 5.46 -3.92
N GLY A 74 10.56 5.66 -2.92
CA GLY A 74 10.33 6.62 -1.84
C GLY A 74 10.23 8.05 -2.35
N SER A 75 11.12 8.46 -3.23
CA SER A 75 11.14 9.80 -3.81
C SER A 75 10.00 10.05 -4.82
N SER A 76 9.63 9.04 -5.61
CA SER A 76 8.63 9.20 -6.68
C SER A 76 7.19 9.00 -6.21
N ALA A 77 6.95 8.06 -5.30
CA ALA A 77 5.59 7.65 -4.89
C ALA A 77 5.30 7.85 -3.40
N ASN A 78 6.32 8.18 -2.58
CA ASN A 78 6.22 8.20 -1.12
C ASN A 78 5.70 6.87 -0.54
N VAL A 79 6.08 5.74 -1.16
CA VAL A 79 5.68 4.39 -0.75
C VAL A 79 6.84 3.71 -0.03
N GLY A 80 6.63 3.35 1.24
CA GLY A 80 7.62 2.62 2.04
C GLY A 80 7.68 1.12 1.72
N LEU A 81 8.86 0.66 1.30
CA LEU A 81 9.18 -0.74 1.03
C LEU A 81 10.14 -1.32 2.07
N ASN A 82 10.02 -2.62 2.34
CA ASN A 82 10.94 -3.34 3.21
C ASN A 82 12.06 -4.02 2.40
N ALA A 83 13.27 -3.47 2.44
CA ALA A 83 14.43 -3.95 1.70
C ALA A 83 14.71 -5.45 1.87
N ARG A 84 14.62 -5.95 3.11
CA ARG A 84 14.87 -7.37 3.40
C ARG A 84 13.90 -8.30 2.67
N LYS A 85 12.64 -7.90 2.57
CA LYS A 85 11.61 -8.68 1.88
C LYS A 85 11.77 -8.62 0.37
N VAL A 86 12.10 -7.45 -0.18
CA VAL A 86 12.37 -7.34 -1.62
C VAL A 86 13.59 -8.17 -2.00
N TYR A 87 14.69 -8.06 -1.23
CA TYR A 87 15.90 -8.86 -1.43
C TYR A 87 15.66 -10.37 -1.31
N GLY A 88 14.76 -10.80 -0.41
CA GLY A 88 14.36 -12.19 -0.27
C GLY A 88 13.77 -12.82 -1.53
N ALA A 89 13.32 -11.98 -2.49
CA ALA A 89 12.89 -12.38 -3.83
C ALA A 89 11.84 -13.50 -3.88
N ASP A 90 11.03 -13.60 -2.82
CA ASP A 90 10.02 -14.62 -2.64
C ASP A 90 8.61 -14.01 -2.69
N SER A 91 7.61 -14.76 -2.23
CA SER A 91 6.24 -14.24 -2.12
C SER A 91 6.10 -12.95 -1.29
N TYR A 92 7.01 -12.66 -0.35
CA TYR A 92 6.99 -11.41 0.40
C TYR A 92 7.58 -10.25 -0.40
N ALA A 93 8.52 -10.49 -1.33
CA ALA A 93 8.97 -9.48 -2.28
C ALA A 93 7.80 -8.98 -3.14
N VAL A 94 6.98 -9.91 -3.63
CA VAL A 94 5.74 -9.59 -4.38
C VAL A 94 4.80 -8.69 -3.56
N LYS A 95 4.71 -8.92 -2.24
CA LYS A 95 3.86 -8.10 -1.37
C LYS A 95 4.33 -6.66 -1.30
N GLU A 96 5.64 -6.46 -1.25
CA GLU A 96 6.23 -5.13 -1.23
C GLU A 96 6.05 -4.46 -2.60
N MET A 97 6.36 -5.15 -3.70
CA MET A 97 6.15 -4.64 -5.07
C MET A 97 4.67 -4.34 -5.38
N LEU A 98 3.73 -5.10 -4.81
CA LEU A 98 2.29 -4.84 -4.96
C LEU A 98 1.88 -3.45 -4.44
N LYS A 99 2.57 -2.89 -3.44
CA LYS A 99 2.30 -1.53 -2.96
C LYS A 99 2.53 -0.51 -4.07
N VAL A 100 3.64 -0.67 -4.80
CA VAL A 100 4.00 0.18 -5.94
C VAL A 100 3.03 -0.03 -7.10
N ALA A 101 2.74 -1.29 -7.43
CA ALA A 101 1.80 -1.61 -8.50
C ALA A 101 0.39 -1.05 -8.22
N ARG A 102 -0.09 -1.10 -6.97
CA ARG A 102 -1.36 -0.47 -6.57
C ARG A 102 -1.33 1.04 -6.72
N TYR A 103 -0.23 1.69 -6.33
CA TYR A 103 -0.06 3.13 -6.50
C TYR A 103 -0.18 3.52 -7.97
N LEU A 104 0.55 2.82 -8.85
CA LEU A 104 0.51 3.02 -10.31
C LEU A 104 -0.87 2.74 -10.89
N CYS A 105 -1.49 1.60 -10.54
CA CYS A 105 -2.84 1.25 -11.00
C CYS A 105 -3.88 2.29 -10.59
N ARG A 106 -3.80 2.83 -9.37
CA ARG A 106 -4.68 3.91 -8.90
C ARG A 106 -4.44 5.18 -9.70
N ALA A 107 -3.18 5.56 -9.92
CA ALA A 107 -2.85 6.73 -10.72
C ALA A 107 -3.38 6.61 -12.16
N CYS A 108 -3.26 5.43 -12.78
CA CYS A 108 -3.82 5.17 -14.12
C CYS A 108 -5.36 5.20 -14.14
N ARG A 109 -6.04 4.72 -13.09
CA ARG A 109 -7.50 4.73 -12.98
C ARG A 109 -8.08 6.12 -12.69
N VAL A 110 -7.36 7.00 -12.00
CA VAL A 110 -7.83 8.39 -11.77
C VAL A 110 -7.93 9.17 -13.09
N GLY A 111 -7.24 8.75 -14.16
CA GLY A 111 -7.46 9.24 -15.52
C GLY A 111 -8.75 8.75 -16.20
N GLY A 112 -9.48 7.82 -15.58
CA GLY A 112 -10.71 7.21 -16.09
C GLY A 112 -11.60 6.67 -14.97
N GLY A 113 -12.32 7.57 -14.29
CA GLY A 113 -13.60 7.31 -13.59
C GLY A 113 -13.67 6.18 -12.54
N THR A 114 -13.66 6.58 -11.27
CA THR A 114 -14.38 6.00 -10.11
C THR A 114 -14.30 4.48 -9.86
N ASP A 115 -13.57 4.09 -8.79
CA ASP A 115 -14.12 3.26 -7.70
C ASP A 115 -13.10 2.99 -6.56
N ASP A 116 -13.63 3.09 -5.34
CA ASP A 116 -12.98 3.05 -4.04
C ASP A 116 -12.39 1.67 -3.69
N TYR A 117 -11.08 1.62 -3.37
CA TYR A 117 -10.49 0.50 -2.64
C TYR A 117 -9.99 0.96 -1.27
N SER A 118 -10.85 0.76 -0.27
CA SER A 118 -10.50 0.90 1.14
C SER A 118 -9.39 -0.11 1.49
N THR A 119 -8.17 0.39 1.72
CA THR A 119 -7.16 -0.37 2.46
C THR A 119 -7.60 -0.41 3.92
N THR A 120 -8.58 -1.26 4.23
CA THR A 120 -8.90 -1.57 5.61
C THR A 120 -7.83 -2.52 6.14
N LYS A 121 -6.89 -1.93 6.87
CA LYS A 121 -6.09 -2.64 7.86
C LYS A 121 -7.07 -3.11 8.96
N GLN A 122 -7.71 -4.26 8.76
CA GLN A 122 -8.53 -4.92 9.79
C GLN A 122 -7.58 -5.40 10.90
N VAL A 123 -7.36 -4.51 11.87
CA VAL A 123 -6.87 -4.86 13.20
C VAL A 123 -8.01 -5.60 13.90
N ARG A 124 -7.66 -6.76 14.46
CA ARG A 124 -8.50 -7.67 15.25
C ARG A 124 -9.51 -6.96 16.15
N GLY A 125 -10.75 -7.46 16.09
CA GLY A 125 -11.60 -7.80 17.23
C GLY A 125 -12.09 -6.65 18.08
N LEU A 126 -13.43 -6.50 18.13
CA LEU A 126 -14.22 -6.17 19.32
C LEU A 126 -15.69 -6.17 18.87
N ASP A 127 -16.35 -7.30 19.06
CA ASP A 127 -17.80 -7.35 19.22
C ASP A 127 -18.16 -6.75 20.59
N PRO A 128 -19.05 -5.75 20.64
CA PRO A 128 -19.92 -5.64 21.80
C PRO A 128 -21.39 -5.52 21.37
N SER A 129 -21.94 -6.59 20.78
CA SER A 129 -23.38 -6.83 20.85
C SER A 129 -23.71 -7.41 22.23
N THR A 130 -23.73 -6.56 23.26
CA THR A 130 -24.29 -6.90 24.57
C THR A 130 -25.04 -5.69 25.12
N LYS A 131 -26.37 -5.76 25.02
CA LYS A 131 -27.41 -5.17 25.88
C LYS A 131 -27.13 -3.78 26.49
N MET A 132 -27.82 -2.74 26.00
CA MET A 132 -28.37 -1.67 26.84
C MET A 132 -29.71 -1.17 26.26
N GLN A 133 -30.73 -2.01 26.45
CA GLN A 133 -32.06 -1.53 26.81
C GLN A 133 -31.97 -1.00 28.26
N ASP A 134 -32.75 0.03 28.59
CA ASP A 134 -32.68 0.88 29.81
C ASP A 134 -31.59 1.95 29.79
N VAL A 135 -31.92 3.18 29.34
CA VAL A 135 -32.04 4.37 30.22
C VAL A 135 -32.91 5.43 29.51
N LEU A 136 -34.22 5.20 29.46
CA LEU A 136 -35.20 6.27 29.28
C LEU A 136 -35.42 6.93 30.64
N SER A 137 -34.57 7.89 31.02
CA SER A 137 -34.85 8.93 32.01
C SER A 137 -33.62 9.82 32.17
N GLY A 138 -33.74 11.09 31.80
CA GLY A 138 -32.66 12.06 31.97
C GLY A 138 -32.87 13.34 31.16
N ASP A 139 -33.92 14.08 31.53
CA ASP A 139 -34.07 15.54 31.38
C ASP A 139 -33.32 16.25 30.24
N LEU A 140 -34.06 16.53 29.15
CA LEU A 140 -33.73 17.60 28.21
C LEU A 140 -33.99 18.95 28.89
N ARG A 141 -32.95 19.62 29.38
CA ARG A 141 -33.08 21.02 29.81
C ARG A 141 -33.10 21.95 28.58
N PRO A 142 -34.14 22.78 28.38
CA PRO A 142 -34.21 23.71 27.27
C PRO A 142 -33.23 24.88 27.44
N MET A 143 -32.71 25.33 26.30
CA MET A 143 -31.66 26.32 26.11
C MET A 143 -32.14 27.76 26.38
N SER A 144 -32.71 28.04 27.56
CA SER A 144 -33.22 29.36 27.95
C SER A 144 -32.66 29.87 29.29
N PHE A 145 -31.51 29.35 29.72
CA PHE A 145 -30.92 29.65 31.04
C PHE A 145 -29.49 30.24 30.99
N LEU A 146 -29.11 30.88 29.88
CA LEU A 146 -27.80 31.55 29.71
C LEU A 146 -27.90 33.07 29.54
N SER A 147 -28.96 33.72 30.02
CA SER A 147 -29.13 35.19 29.86
C SER A 147 -29.37 35.98 31.14
N SER A 148 -29.15 35.41 32.32
CA SER A 148 -29.33 36.14 33.59
C SER A 148 -28.07 36.25 34.47
N GLU A 149 -26.89 35.86 33.98
CA GLU A 149 -25.62 35.93 34.74
C GLU A 149 -24.68 37.04 34.23
N ILE A 150 -25.22 38.14 33.68
CA ILE A 150 -24.44 39.31 33.18
C ILE A 150 -24.97 40.65 33.76
N LEU A 151 -25.90 40.65 34.72
CA LEU A 151 -26.47 41.90 35.28
C LEU A 151 -26.43 41.99 36.82
N GLU A 152 -25.39 41.44 37.45
CA GLU A 152 -25.07 41.75 38.85
C GLU A 152 -23.56 41.95 39.06
N ALA A 153 -22.94 42.73 38.16
CA ALA A 153 -21.69 43.43 38.44
C ALA A 153 -22.00 44.93 38.38
N GLY A 154 -22.44 45.46 39.52
CA GLY A 154 -22.79 46.86 39.75
C GLY A 154 -23.29 47.07 41.17
#